data_AF-A0L9G9-F1
#
_entry.id   AF-A0L9G9-F1
#
_cell.length_a   1.000
_cell.length_b   1.000
_cell.length_c   1.000
_cell.angle_alpha   90.00
_cell.angle_beta   90.00
_cell.angle_gamma   90.00
#
_symmetry.space_group_name_H-M   'P 1'
#
loop_
_entity.id
_entity.type
_entity.pdbx_description
1 polymer ?
#
loop_
_entity_poly.entity_id
_entity_poly.type
_entity_poly.pdbx_seq_one_letter_code
_entity_poly.pdbx_strand_id
1 'polypeptide(L)'
;MSRLLVRLQTWSAAALLLIMFPMPSVGYTNHKISPSEVYTQAVQIEKELAILSKYFIIPGKPELFEPFIANLQPRHVWQKSYFILVKLNLLRSKHGLPTIPPSAIQPVQQLDPVLVYEQTQRILTEIAIIKKRLGVDEKVSPAKAEVGKQPTDVFNKLHQISLAIDKLNHAPISPSSVFAEAMRVYEDVNTLISHLQLDNTTFPPAKLENITPMDSMDATFGLIKEIQRLQRDMVIPRTDFTSFKNQRTIEPADVFNMVGMCLAELQTIKAALDLSTEVTPQAKFYTNKKPADVHQLIRWITRKLQQIQTVR
;
A
#
# COMPACT_ATOMS: atom_id res chain seq x y z
N MET A 1 -70.05 33.91 -19.31
CA MET A 1 -69.44 32.63 -19.75
C MET A 1 -68.48 32.15 -18.67
N SER A 2 -68.65 30.88 -18.24
CA SER A 2 -67.63 30.01 -17.61
C SER A 2 -66.89 30.49 -16.35
N ARG A 3 -67.44 30.35 -15.12
CA ARG A 3 -67.20 29.21 -14.18
C ARG A 3 -65.84 28.50 -14.31
N LEU A 4 -64.98 28.59 -13.29
CA LEU A 4 -64.15 27.46 -12.89
C LEU A 4 -63.82 27.52 -11.39
N LEU A 5 -63.96 26.34 -10.77
CA LEU A 5 -64.08 26.09 -9.34
C LEU A 5 -62.73 26.04 -8.64
N VAL A 6 -62.63 26.67 -7.47
CA VAL A 6 -61.56 26.46 -6.49
C VAL A 6 -61.93 25.23 -5.65
N ARG A 7 -61.22 24.11 -5.83
CA ARG A 7 -61.31 22.94 -4.94
C ARG A 7 -60.28 23.07 -3.82
N LEU A 8 -60.76 23.38 -2.62
CA LEU A 8 -60.04 23.22 -1.37
C LEU A 8 -59.95 21.72 -1.05
N GLN A 9 -58.76 21.16 -1.23
CA GLN A 9 -58.46 19.76 -0.92
C GLN A 9 -58.05 19.68 0.56
N THR A 10 -58.97 19.16 1.38
CA THR A 10 -58.77 18.89 2.80
C THR A 10 -57.73 17.78 2.97
N TRP A 11 -56.61 18.09 3.61
CA TRP A 11 -55.61 17.10 4.00
C TRP A 11 -56.09 16.38 5.26
N SER A 12 -56.50 15.13 5.10
CA SER A 12 -56.80 14.24 6.22
C SER A 12 -55.51 13.96 7.00
N ALA A 13 -55.48 14.37 8.27
CA ALA A 13 -54.46 14.00 9.23
C ALA A 13 -54.54 12.50 9.53
N ALA A 14 -53.93 11.69 8.67
CA ALA A 14 -53.68 10.28 8.97
C ALA A 14 -52.55 10.22 9.99
N ALA A 15 -52.90 9.94 11.25
CA ALA A 15 -51.96 9.66 12.31
C ALA A 15 -51.09 8.45 11.93
N LEU A 16 -49.86 8.72 11.48
CA LEU A 16 -48.85 7.71 11.21
C LEU A 16 -48.41 7.12 12.56
N LEU A 17 -49.03 6.01 12.96
CA LEU A 17 -48.62 5.23 14.12
C LEU A 17 -47.26 4.58 13.78
N LEU A 18 -46.17 5.28 14.12
CA LEU A 18 -44.80 4.81 13.94
C LEU A 18 -44.56 3.67 14.94
N ILE A 19 -44.82 2.42 14.53
CA ILE A 19 -44.50 1.24 15.32
C ILE A 19 -42.98 1.15 15.41
N MET A 20 -42.41 1.64 16.52
CA MET A 20 -41.01 1.44 16.87
C MET A 20 -40.83 -0.04 17.21
N PHE A 21 -40.58 -0.87 16.20
CA PHE A 21 -40.01 -2.18 16.42
C PHE A 21 -38.61 -1.97 17.04
N PRO A 22 -38.35 -2.48 18.25
CA PRO A 22 -37.00 -2.49 18.79
C PRO A 22 -36.15 -3.33 17.85
N MET A 23 -35.35 -2.67 17.01
CA MET A 23 -34.31 -3.33 16.24
C MET A 23 -33.43 -4.06 17.25
N PRO A 24 -33.34 -5.40 17.21
CA PRO A 24 -32.43 -6.11 18.08
C PRO A 24 -31.05 -5.51 17.84
N SER A 25 -30.46 -4.93 18.87
CA SER A 25 -29.09 -4.48 18.85
C SER A 25 -28.24 -5.72 18.58
N VAL A 26 -27.88 -5.91 17.31
CA VAL A 26 -26.93 -6.94 16.90
C VAL A 26 -25.66 -6.60 17.64
N GLY A 27 -25.39 -7.36 18.71
CA GLY A 27 -24.16 -7.21 19.47
C GLY A 27 -23.02 -7.52 18.52
N TYR A 28 -22.36 -6.48 18.01
CA TYR A 28 -21.14 -6.63 17.25
C TYR A 28 -20.11 -7.22 18.22
N THR A 29 -19.97 -8.54 18.21
CA THR A 29 -18.85 -9.20 18.86
C THR A 29 -17.60 -8.58 18.25
N ASN A 30 -16.77 -7.98 19.10
CA ASN A 30 -15.56 -7.27 18.69
C ASN A 30 -14.53 -8.30 18.19
N HIS A 31 -14.79 -8.84 17.00
CA HIS A 31 -14.04 -9.92 16.39
C HIS A 31 -12.71 -9.35 15.93
N LYS A 32 -11.65 -9.67 16.69
CA LYS A 32 -10.32 -9.15 16.44
C LYS A 32 -9.71 -9.86 15.24
N ILE A 33 -9.50 -9.12 14.16
CA ILE A 33 -8.88 -9.64 12.94
C ILE A 33 -7.43 -10.06 13.21
N SER A 34 -7.13 -11.31 12.86
CA SER A 34 -5.82 -11.93 12.98
C SER A 34 -5.06 -11.95 11.65
N PRO A 35 -3.72 -12.10 11.65
CA PRO A 35 -2.96 -12.30 10.40
C PRO A 35 -3.41 -13.54 9.61
N SER A 36 -4.00 -14.54 10.27
CA SER A 36 -4.50 -15.75 9.59
C SER A 36 -5.72 -15.46 8.72
N GLU A 37 -6.59 -14.54 9.15
CA GLU A 37 -7.73 -14.10 8.34
C GLU A 37 -7.28 -13.25 7.15
N VAL A 38 -6.30 -12.37 7.35
CA VAL A 38 -5.69 -11.61 6.25
C VAL A 38 -5.01 -12.55 5.24
N TYR A 39 -4.29 -13.58 5.73
CA TYR A 39 -3.70 -14.60 4.87
C TYR A 39 -4.76 -15.35 4.06
N THR A 40 -5.88 -15.71 4.69
CA THR A 40 -7.01 -16.35 4.01
C THR A 40 -7.54 -15.49 2.87
N GLN A 41 -7.66 -14.17 3.06
CA GLN A 41 -8.04 -13.23 2.01
C GLN A 41 -6.97 -13.14 0.91
N ALA A 42 -5.69 -13.17 1.26
CA ALA A 42 -4.61 -13.20 0.28
C ALA A 42 -4.68 -14.49 -0.58
N VAL A 43 -4.98 -15.66 -0.01
CA VAL A 43 -5.22 -16.89 -0.78
C VAL A 43 -6.44 -16.74 -1.71
N GLN A 44 -7.50 -16.05 -1.27
CA GLN A 44 -8.64 -15.74 -2.14
C GLN A 44 -8.23 -14.84 -3.32
N ILE A 45 -7.40 -13.83 -3.09
CA ILE A 45 -6.86 -12.95 -4.14
C ILE A 45 -6.07 -13.77 -5.17
N GLU A 46 -5.20 -14.67 -4.72
CA GLU A 46 -4.41 -15.56 -5.58
C GLU A 46 -5.32 -16.40 -6.50
N LYS A 47 -6.40 -16.98 -5.95
CA LYS A 47 -7.38 -17.74 -6.73
C LYS A 47 -8.07 -16.89 -7.80
N GLU A 48 -8.50 -15.68 -7.45
CA GLU A 48 -9.15 -14.78 -8.42
C GLU A 48 -8.21 -14.32 -9.53
N LEU A 49 -6.94 -14.07 -9.21
CA LEU A 49 -5.91 -13.75 -10.21
C LEU A 49 -5.61 -14.93 -11.14
N ALA A 50 -5.73 -16.17 -10.66
CA ALA A 50 -5.55 -17.35 -11.52
C ALA A 50 -6.58 -17.41 -12.66
N ILE A 51 -7.82 -16.96 -12.43
CA ILE A 51 -8.82 -16.80 -13.49
C ILE A 51 -8.35 -15.79 -14.53
N LEU A 52 -7.89 -14.62 -14.09
CA LEU A 52 -7.39 -13.58 -15.01
C LEU A 52 -6.19 -14.08 -15.81
N SER A 53 -5.24 -14.79 -15.18
CA SER A 53 -4.08 -15.37 -15.86
C SER A 53 -4.48 -16.37 -16.95
N LYS A 54 -5.50 -17.21 -16.69
CA LYS A 54 -6.09 -18.12 -17.68
C LYS A 54 -6.76 -17.34 -18.82
N TYR A 55 -7.52 -16.29 -18.51
CA TYR A 55 -8.17 -15.44 -19.50
C TYR A 55 -7.17 -14.76 -20.45
N PHE A 56 -6.05 -14.26 -19.92
CA PHE A 56 -4.98 -13.65 -20.72
C PHE A 56 -4.00 -14.65 -21.34
N ILE A 57 -4.22 -15.96 -21.16
CA ILE A 57 -3.37 -17.04 -21.70
C ILE A 57 -1.90 -16.82 -21.29
N ILE A 58 -1.66 -16.49 -20.02
CA ILE A 58 -0.30 -16.27 -19.53
C ILE A 58 0.36 -17.62 -19.29
N PRO A 59 1.44 -17.96 -20.03
CA PRO A 59 2.07 -19.25 -19.90
C PRO A 59 2.89 -19.36 -18.61
N GLY A 60 3.02 -20.60 -18.12
CA GLY A 60 3.98 -20.95 -17.08
C GLY A 60 3.42 -20.99 -15.66
N LYS A 61 4.21 -21.57 -14.77
CA LYS A 61 3.90 -21.63 -13.34
C LYS A 61 4.11 -20.25 -12.69
N PRO A 62 3.49 -19.99 -11.52
CA PRO A 62 3.86 -18.85 -10.69
C PRO A 62 5.38 -18.80 -10.50
N GLU A 63 5.94 -17.60 -10.55
CA GLU A 63 7.37 -17.43 -10.29
C GLU A 63 7.65 -17.84 -8.84
N LEU A 64 8.65 -18.69 -8.66
CA LEU A 64 9.11 -19.09 -7.33
C LEU A 64 10.02 -17.96 -6.82
N PHE A 65 9.78 -17.52 -5.60
CA PHE A 65 10.66 -16.59 -4.90
C PHE A 65 11.05 -17.18 -3.56
N GLU A 66 12.22 -16.81 -3.05
CA GLU A 66 12.65 -17.18 -1.71
C GLU A 66 11.88 -16.32 -0.69
N PRO A 67 11.11 -16.91 0.23
CA PRO A 67 10.34 -16.16 1.21
C PRO A 67 11.23 -15.28 2.09
N PHE A 68 10.76 -14.07 2.40
CA PHE A 68 11.46 -13.20 3.33
C PHE A 68 11.37 -13.78 4.75
N ILE A 69 12.52 -13.91 5.42
CA ILE A 69 12.64 -14.37 6.80
C ILE A 69 12.95 -13.15 7.67
N ALA A 70 11.91 -12.44 8.08
CA ALA A 70 11.99 -11.23 8.91
C ALA A 70 10.83 -11.16 9.91
N ASN A 71 10.94 -10.37 10.97
CA ASN A 71 9.84 -10.10 11.90
C ASN A 71 9.02 -8.88 11.44
N LEU A 72 8.29 -9.04 10.33
CA LEU A 72 7.49 -7.97 9.75
C LEU A 72 6.27 -7.66 10.63
N GLN A 73 5.77 -6.44 10.52
CA GLN A 73 4.67 -5.89 11.30
C GLN A 73 3.50 -5.57 10.37
N PRO A 74 2.26 -5.42 10.87
CA PRO A 74 1.09 -5.12 10.05
C PRO A 74 1.27 -3.92 9.11
N ARG A 75 2.02 -2.88 9.51
CA ARG A 75 2.36 -1.73 8.65
C ARG A 75 3.13 -2.10 7.38
N HIS A 76 4.02 -3.11 7.42
CA HIS A 76 4.73 -3.61 6.23
C HIS A 76 3.77 -4.34 5.30
N VAL A 77 2.85 -5.12 5.87
CA VAL A 77 1.82 -5.85 5.11
C VAL A 77 0.85 -4.87 4.44
N TRP A 78 0.43 -3.84 5.16
CA TRP A 78 -0.40 -2.76 4.61
C TRP A 78 0.30 -2.08 3.43
N GLN A 79 1.57 -1.71 3.58
CA GLN A 79 2.34 -1.11 2.49
C GLN A 79 2.46 -2.06 1.28
N LYS A 80 2.61 -3.38 1.51
CA LYS A 80 2.62 -4.37 0.43
C LYS A 80 1.27 -4.46 -0.29
N SER A 81 0.16 -4.33 0.43
CA SER A 81 -1.17 -4.27 -0.16
C SER A 81 -1.42 -2.97 -0.94
N TYR A 82 -0.88 -1.83 -0.49
CA TYR A 82 -0.83 -0.59 -1.28
C TYR A 82 -0.12 -0.81 -2.62
N PHE A 83 1.03 -1.50 -2.60
CA PHE A 83 1.78 -1.79 -3.83
C PHE A 83 0.99 -2.66 -4.82
N ILE A 84 0.20 -3.62 -4.33
CA ILE A 84 -0.70 -4.41 -5.18
C ILE A 84 -1.73 -3.51 -5.87
N LEU A 85 -2.35 -2.55 -5.17
CA LEU A 85 -3.29 -1.61 -5.79
C LEU A 85 -2.62 -0.73 -6.86
N VAL A 86 -1.38 -0.28 -6.63
CA VAL A 86 -0.60 0.44 -7.66
C VAL A 86 -0.44 -0.42 -8.92
N LYS A 87 -0.10 -1.70 -8.77
CA LYS A 87 0.03 -2.62 -9.91
C LYS A 87 -1.30 -2.92 -10.59
N LEU A 88 -2.40 -3.01 -9.83
CA LEU A 88 -3.74 -3.13 -10.40
C LEU A 88 -4.13 -1.89 -11.20
N ASN A 89 -3.71 -0.68 -10.80
CA ASN A 89 -3.93 0.52 -11.61
C ASN A 89 -3.20 0.49 -12.96
N LEU A 90 -2.02 -0.14 -13.03
CA LEU A 90 -1.35 -0.38 -14.32
C LEU A 90 -2.21 -1.30 -15.21
N LEU A 91 -2.74 -2.39 -14.64
CA LEU A 91 -3.63 -3.30 -15.35
C LEU A 91 -4.88 -2.58 -15.84
N ARG A 92 -5.51 -1.79 -14.97
CA ARG A 92 -6.68 -0.96 -15.30
C ARG A 92 -6.39 -0.02 -16.46
N SER A 93 -5.31 0.74 -16.38
CA SER A 93 -4.92 1.69 -17.43
C SER A 93 -4.67 0.98 -18.78
N LYS A 94 -4.03 -0.19 -18.77
CA LYS A 94 -3.78 -1.00 -19.98
C LYS A 94 -5.06 -1.43 -20.68
N HIS A 95 -6.14 -1.62 -19.94
CA HIS A 95 -7.45 -2.01 -20.45
C HIS A 95 -8.45 -0.85 -20.52
N GLY A 96 -7.97 0.41 -20.53
CA GLY A 96 -8.82 1.59 -20.67
C GLY A 96 -9.77 1.83 -19.50
N LEU A 97 -9.49 1.27 -18.32
CA LEU A 97 -10.26 1.47 -17.12
C LEU A 97 -9.70 2.66 -16.32
N PRO A 98 -10.56 3.50 -15.70
CA PRO A 98 -10.10 4.58 -14.83
C PRO A 98 -9.24 4.05 -13.69
N THR A 99 -8.14 4.73 -13.37
CA THR A 99 -7.33 4.40 -12.18
C THR A 99 -8.05 4.82 -10.91
N ILE A 100 -7.77 4.13 -9.81
CA ILE A 100 -8.34 4.43 -8.51
C ILE A 100 -7.20 4.74 -7.55
N PRO A 101 -7.20 5.91 -6.90
CA PRO A 101 -6.14 6.27 -5.98
C PRO A 101 -6.13 5.28 -4.80
N PRO A 102 -4.98 4.65 -4.47
CA PRO A 102 -4.89 3.85 -3.27
C PRO A 102 -5.16 4.70 -2.02
N SER A 103 -5.81 4.11 -1.02
CA SER A 103 -6.02 4.80 0.26
C SER A 103 -4.69 5.09 0.94
N ALA A 104 -4.60 6.27 1.54
CA ALA A 104 -3.56 6.57 2.51
C ALA A 104 -4.11 6.32 3.93
N ILE A 105 -3.21 6.17 4.89
CA ILE A 105 -3.54 5.98 6.31
C ILE A 105 -2.88 7.09 7.13
N GLN A 106 -3.51 7.42 8.25
CA GLN A 106 -2.90 8.27 9.25
C GLN A 106 -1.66 7.58 9.85
N PRO A 107 -0.61 8.34 10.17
CA PRO A 107 0.53 7.81 10.89
C PRO A 107 0.10 7.21 12.24
N VAL A 108 0.49 5.96 12.48
CA VAL A 108 0.27 5.24 13.75
C VAL A 108 1.53 4.47 14.12
N GLN A 109 1.84 4.37 15.42
CA GLN A 109 2.98 3.57 15.89
C GLN A 109 2.75 2.07 15.69
N GLN A 110 1.53 1.61 15.99
CA GLN A 110 1.10 0.23 15.81
C GLN A 110 -0.14 0.19 14.93
N LEU A 111 0.02 -0.30 13.70
CA LEU A 111 -1.10 -0.46 12.78
C LEU A 111 -1.99 -1.63 13.23
N ASP A 112 -3.29 -1.37 13.33
CA ASP A 112 -4.29 -2.42 13.57
C ASP A 112 -4.37 -3.36 12.34
N PRO A 113 -4.23 -4.70 12.52
CA PRO A 113 -4.42 -5.67 11.46
C PRO A 113 -5.74 -5.57 10.70
N VAL A 114 -6.80 -5.00 11.29
CA VAL A 114 -8.08 -4.77 10.59
C VAL A 114 -7.89 -3.92 9.33
N LEU A 115 -7.01 -2.92 9.36
CA LEU A 115 -6.72 -2.05 8.21
C LEU A 115 -6.04 -2.82 7.08
N VAL A 116 -5.24 -3.84 7.42
CA VAL A 116 -4.64 -4.73 6.41
C VAL A 116 -5.72 -5.60 5.77
N TYR A 117 -6.64 -6.14 6.57
CA TYR A 117 -7.76 -6.93 6.08
C TYR A 117 -8.67 -6.14 5.15
N GLU A 118 -9.08 -4.93 5.55
CA GLU A 118 -9.89 -4.03 4.72
C GLU A 118 -9.21 -3.74 3.38
N GLN A 119 -7.90 -3.55 3.39
CA GLN A 119 -7.14 -3.32 2.17
C GLN A 119 -7.10 -4.58 1.27
N THR A 120 -7.08 -5.79 1.83
CA THR A 120 -7.25 -7.03 1.04
C THR A 120 -8.67 -7.19 0.47
N GLN A 121 -9.72 -6.79 1.21
CA GLN A 121 -11.09 -6.74 0.67
C GLN A 121 -11.19 -5.78 -0.52
N ARG A 122 -10.53 -4.63 -0.41
CA ARG A 122 -10.47 -3.68 -1.52
C ARG A 122 -9.78 -4.28 -2.74
N ILE A 123 -8.64 -4.96 -2.57
CA ILE A 123 -7.96 -5.64 -3.69
C ILE A 123 -8.89 -6.66 -4.36
N LEU A 124 -9.61 -7.49 -3.60
CA LEU A 124 -10.59 -8.43 -4.15
C LEU A 124 -11.69 -7.73 -4.94
N THR A 125 -12.22 -6.64 -4.39
CA THR A 125 -13.25 -5.83 -5.05
C THR A 125 -12.75 -5.26 -6.37
N GLU A 126 -11.51 -4.75 -6.41
CA GLU A 126 -10.90 -4.24 -7.63
C GLU A 126 -10.71 -5.32 -8.70
N ILE A 127 -10.26 -6.52 -8.30
CA ILE A 127 -10.14 -7.66 -9.21
C ILE A 127 -11.50 -8.06 -9.76
N ALA A 128 -12.54 -8.10 -8.92
CA ALA A 128 -13.90 -8.40 -9.35
C ALA A 128 -14.44 -7.37 -10.36
N ILE A 129 -14.17 -6.07 -10.13
CA ILE A 129 -14.53 -5.00 -11.08
C ILE A 129 -13.80 -5.18 -12.42
N ILE A 130 -12.49 -5.46 -12.40
CA ILE A 130 -11.69 -5.71 -13.61
C ILE A 130 -12.27 -6.90 -14.37
N LYS A 131 -12.49 -8.05 -13.70
CA LYS A 131 -13.12 -9.23 -14.31
C LYS A 131 -14.46 -8.89 -14.96
N LYS A 132 -15.32 -8.16 -14.25
CA LYS A 132 -16.64 -7.78 -14.78
C LYS A 132 -16.54 -6.90 -16.02
N ARG A 133 -15.60 -5.96 -16.05
CA ARG A 133 -15.37 -5.08 -17.20
C ARG A 133 -14.74 -5.80 -18.39
N LEU A 134 -14.03 -6.90 -18.16
CA LEU A 134 -13.46 -7.77 -19.20
C LEU A 134 -14.41 -8.88 -19.66
N GLY A 135 -15.62 -8.98 -19.09
CA GLY A 135 -16.57 -10.04 -19.42
C GLY A 135 -16.18 -11.42 -18.86
N VAL A 136 -15.42 -11.45 -17.77
CA VAL A 136 -14.98 -12.69 -17.10
C VAL A 136 -15.93 -13.04 -15.97
N ASP A 137 -16.90 -13.92 -16.23
CA ASP A 137 -17.93 -14.34 -15.26
C ASP A 137 -17.55 -15.58 -14.41
N GLU A 138 -16.40 -16.21 -14.67
CA GLU A 138 -15.90 -17.36 -13.89
C GLU A 138 -15.73 -16.98 -12.40
N LYS A 139 -16.13 -17.86 -11.47
CA LYS A 139 -16.04 -17.65 -10.02
C LYS A 139 -15.14 -18.71 -9.39
N VAL A 140 -14.41 -18.36 -8.33
CA VAL A 140 -13.67 -19.34 -7.51
C VAL A 140 -14.41 -19.67 -6.23
N SER A 141 -14.17 -20.87 -5.70
CA SER A 141 -14.64 -21.23 -4.36
C SER A 141 -13.90 -20.42 -3.28
N PRO A 142 -14.56 -20.09 -2.15
CA PRO A 142 -13.92 -19.44 -1.02
C PRO A 142 -12.63 -20.15 -0.58
N ALA A 143 -11.61 -19.39 -0.20
CA ALA A 143 -10.41 -19.92 0.45
C ALA A 143 -10.77 -20.63 1.76
N LYS A 144 -10.08 -21.74 2.05
CA LYS A 144 -10.20 -22.40 3.36
C LYS A 144 -9.60 -21.47 4.41
N ALA A 145 -10.20 -21.45 5.60
CA ALA A 145 -9.66 -20.69 6.72
C ALA A 145 -8.26 -21.20 7.08
N GLU A 146 -7.32 -20.28 7.17
CA GLU A 146 -5.94 -20.54 7.58
C GLU A 146 -5.79 -20.20 9.07
N VAL A 147 -4.80 -20.81 9.74
CA VAL A 147 -4.52 -20.60 11.17
C VAL A 147 -3.02 -20.47 11.41
N GLY A 148 -2.64 -19.87 12.54
CA GLY A 148 -1.25 -19.79 13.00
C GLY A 148 -0.33 -18.91 12.16
N LYS A 149 -0.87 -18.07 11.28
CA LYS A 149 -0.07 -17.18 10.42
C LYS A 149 0.44 -15.96 11.16
N GLN A 150 1.58 -15.46 10.71
CA GLN A 150 2.23 -14.24 11.15
C GLN A 150 2.17 -13.15 10.07
N PRO A 151 2.39 -11.86 10.39
CA PRO A 151 2.43 -10.81 9.38
C PRO A 151 3.43 -11.08 8.24
N THR A 152 4.56 -11.73 8.53
CA THR A 152 5.55 -12.13 7.51
C THR A 152 4.98 -13.13 6.52
N ASP A 153 4.16 -14.09 6.95
CA ASP A 153 3.49 -15.03 6.04
C ASP A 153 2.53 -14.30 5.10
N VAL A 154 1.76 -13.35 5.64
CA VAL A 154 0.85 -12.51 4.86
C VAL A 154 1.65 -11.68 3.84
N PHE A 155 2.74 -11.05 4.28
CA PHE A 155 3.62 -10.29 3.40
C PHE A 155 4.15 -11.14 2.25
N ASN A 156 4.65 -12.35 2.55
CA ASN A 156 5.15 -13.29 1.55
C ASN A 156 4.05 -13.70 0.56
N LYS A 157 2.84 -14.00 1.03
CA LYS A 157 1.71 -14.32 0.13
C LYS A 157 1.31 -13.12 -0.74
N LEU A 158 1.25 -11.90 -0.19
CA LEU A 158 1.03 -10.68 -0.97
C LEU A 158 2.18 -10.38 -1.94
N HIS A 159 3.42 -10.77 -1.61
CA HIS A 159 4.54 -10.70 -2.54
C HIS A 159 4.35 -11.63 -3.74
N GLN A 160 3.96 -12.87 -3.51
CA GLN A 160 3.62 -13.81 -4.59
C GLN A 160 2.50 -13.26 -5.51
N ILE A 161 1.45 -12.68 -4.91
CA ILE A 161 0.36 -12.02 -5.64
C ILE A 161 0.87 -10.85 -6.47
N SER A 162 1.78 -10.06 -5.90
CA SER A 162 2.41 -8.93 -6.59
C SER A 162 3.17 -9.37 -7.85
N LEU A 163 3.89 -10.49 -7.80
CA LEU A 163 4.57 -11.08 -8.96
C LEU A 163 3.57 -11.61 -10.00
N ALA A 164 2.47 -12.22 -9.57
CA ALA A 164 1.42 -12.66 -10.48
C ALA A 164 0.80 -11.50 -11.27
N ILE A 165 0.64 -10.33 -10.64
CA ILE A 165 0.14 -9.13 -11.32
C ILE A 165 1.15 -8.55 -12.31
N ASP A 166 2.46 -8.64 -12.04
CA ASP A 166 3.47 -8.22 -13.02
C ASP A 166 3.35 -9.02 -14.33
N LYS A 167 3.08 -10.32 -14.23
CA LYS A 167 2.81 -11.17 -15.40
C LYS A 167 1.57 -10.71 -16.15
N LEU A 168 0.48 -10.37 -15.45
CA LEU A 168 -0.75 -9.80 -16.04
C LEU A 168 -0.48 -8.48 -16.77
N ASN A 169 0.38 -7.64 -16.20
CA ASN A 169 0.75 -6.37 -16.80
C ASN A 169 1.65 -6.52 -18.03
N HIS A 170 2.37 -7.65 -18.19
CA HIS A 170 3.48 -7.80 -19.14
C HIS A 170 4.52 -6.68 -19.02
N ALA A 171 4.61 -6.06 -17.84
CA ALA A 171 5.49 -4.95 -17.57
C ALA A 171 5.88 -5.01 -16.09
N PRO A 172 7.18 -5.10 -15.78
CA PRO A 172 7.63 -4.97 -14.40
C PRO A 172 7.47 -3.53 -13.94
N ILE A 173 7.73 -3.31 -12.66
CA ILE A 173 7.84 -1.97 -12.10
C ILE A 173 8.97 -1.20 -12.81
N SER A 174 8.64 0.01 -13.28
CA SER A 174 9.60 0.88 -13.93
C SER A 174 10.35 1.74 -12.92
N PRO A 175 11.56 2.23 -13.24
CA PRO A 175 12.26 3.21 -12.38
C PRO A 175 11.44 4.48 -12.12
N SER A 176 10.52 4.84 -13.03
CA SER A 176 9.61 5.97 -12.81
C SER A 176 8.60 5.71 -11.69
N SER A 177 8.16 4.46 -11.53
CA SER A 177 7.32 4.06 -10.40
C SER A 177 8.11 4.07 -9.09
N VAL A 178 9.36 3.58 -9.10
CA VAL A 178 10.24 3.65 -7.92
C VAL A 178 10.51 5.11 -7.52
N PHE A 179 10.77 5.97 -8.49
CA PHE A 179 10.96 7.40 -8.26
C PHE A 179 9.70 8.04 -7.65
N ALA A 180 8.51 7.69 -8.16
CA ALA A 180 7.25 8.17 -7.61
C ALA A 180 7.07 7.80 -6.13
N GLU A 181 7.42 6.56 -5.75
CA GLU A 181 7.34 6.10 -4.37
C GLU A 181 8.40 6.77 -3.49
N ALA A 182 9.63 6.94 -4.00
CA ALA A 182 10.69 7.67 -3.29
C ALA A 182 10.35 9.15 -3.07
N MET A 183 9.61 9.78 -3.99
CA MET A 183 9.09 11.13 -3.79
C MET A 183 8.12 11.22 -2.61
N ARG A 184 7.36 10.17 -2.30
CA ARG A 184 6.50 10.16 -1.10
C ARG A 184 7.33 10.14 0.18
N VAL A 185 8.42 9.37 0.19
CA VAL A 185 9.39 9.39 1.29
C VAL A 185 9.99 10.79 1.44
N TYR A 186 10.35 11.43 0.32
CA TYR A 186 10.87 12.80 0.31
C TYR A 186 9.89 13.80 0.96
N GLU A 187 8.59 13.72 0.64
CA GLU A 187 7.58 14.60 1.26
C GLU A 187 7.39 14.31 2.75
N ASP A 188 7.37 13.04 3.16
CA ASP A 188 7.31 12.68 4.59
C ASP A 188 8.54 13.23 5.34
N VAL A 189 9.74 13.15 4.76
CA VAL A 189 10.96 13.71 5.36
C VAL A 189 10.93 15.25 5.41
N ASN A 190 10.38 15.93 4.41
CA ASN A 190 10.20 17.39 4.47
C ASN A 190 9.21 17.78 5.57
N THR A 191 8.16 16.98 5.77
CA THR A 191 7.19 17.19 6.86
C THR A 191 7.90 17.11 8.21
N LEU A 192 8.75 16.10 8.41
CA LEU A 192 9.56 15.95 9.63
C LEU A 192 10.49 17.15 9.86
N ILE A 193 11.26 17.55 8.84
CA ILE A 193 12.18 18.70 8.91
C ILE A 193 11.44 20.00 9.25
N SER A 194 10.29 20.22 8.63
CA SER A 194 9.47 21.42 8.85
C SER A 194 8.89 21.45 10.26
N HIS A 195 8.38 20.31 10.74
CA HIS A 195 7.87 20.18 12.11
C HIS A 195 8.96 20.47 13.15
N LEU A 196 10.18 19.98 12.92
CA LEU A 196 11.34 20.22 13.78
C LEU A 196 11.98 21.60 13.58
N GLN A 197 11.42 22.46 12.70
CA GLN A 197 11.90 23.80 12.41
C GLN A 197 13.39 23.84 12.00
N LEU A 198 13.84 22.82 11.26
CA LEU A 198 15.22 22.74 10.81
C LEU A 198 15.37 23.40 9.43
N ASP A 199 16.42 24.21 9.28
CA ASP A 199 16.78 24.78 7.98
C ASP A 199 17.37 23.70 7.07
N ASN A 200 16.65 23.37 6.00
CA ASN A 200 17.13 22.41 5.01
C ASN A 200 18.19 23.04 4.09
N THR A 201 19.46 22.88 4.48
CA THR A 201 20.62 23.28 3.68
C THR A 201 21.12 22.21 2.68
N THR A 202 20.40 21.08 2.53
CA THR A 202 20.83 20.02 1.60
C THR A 202 20.48 20.32 0.15
N PHE A 203 21.34 19.85 -0.75
CA PHE A 203 21.09 19.84 -2.19
C PHE A 203 21.20 18.40 -2.74
N PRO A 204 20.52 18.08 -3.86
CA PRO A 204 20.68 16.79 -4.52
C PRO A 204 22.16 16.50 -4.78
N PRO A 205 22.68 15.29 -4.46
CA PRO A 205 24.03 14.92 -4.85
C PRO A 205 24.17 14.92 -6.37
N ALA A 206 25.39 15.00 -6.89
CA ALA A 206 25.64 14.79 -8.32
C ALA A 206 25.06 13.44 -8.77
N LYS A 207 24.40 13.45 -9.93
CA LYS A 207 23.86 12.24 -10.54
C LYS A 207 25.03 11.36 -11.01
N LEU A 208 24.96 10.08 -10.66
CA LEU A 208 25.94 9.10 -11.11
C LEU A 208 25.45 8.43 -12.41
N GLU A 209 26.36 8.17 -13.33
CA GLU A 209 26.08 7.43 -14.56
C GLU A 209 26.11 5.92 -14.30
N ASN A 210 25.50 5.13 -15.20
CA ASN A 210 25.54 3.66 -15.19
C ASN A 210 25.01 2.99 -13.90
N ILE A 211 24.16 3.69 -13.15
CA ILE A 211 23.50 3.17 -11.96
C ILE A 211 22.53 2.03 -12.30
N THR A 212 22.59 0.98 -11.48
CA THR A 212 21.73 -0.21 -11.55
C THR A 212 20.68 -0.20 -10.43
N PRO A 213 19.68 -1.11 -10.47
CA PRO A 213 18.78 -1.33 -9.33
C PRO A 213 19.51 -1.73 -8.04
N MET A 214 20.61 -2.50 -8.13
CA MET A 214 21.41 -2.88 -6.96
C MET A 214 21.95 -1.65 -6.22
N ASP A 215 22.54 -0.69 -6.94
CA ASP A 215 23.04 0.55 -6.34
C ASP A 215 21.92 1.35 -5.66
N SER A 216 20.72 1.33 -6.25
CA SER A 216 19.53 1.99 -5.68
C SER A 216 19.04 1.25 -4.42
N MET A 217 19.09 -0.08 -4.41
CA MET A 217 18.79 -0.90 -3.24
C MET A 217 19.77 -0.60 -2.10
N ASP A 218 21.08 -0.55 -2.37
CA ASP A 218 22.09 -0.20 -1.38
C ASP A 218 21.88 1.20 -0.79
N ALA A 219 21.55 2.18 -1.64
CA ALA A 219 21.18 3.51 -1.17
C ALA A 219 19.92 3.47 -0.29
N THR A 220 18.95 2.60 -0.61
CA THR A 220 17.73 2.42 0.21
C THR A 220 18.05 1.80 1.57
N PHE A 221 19.02 0.88 1.65
CA PHE A 221 19.51 0.38 2.94
C PHE A 221 20.29 1.45 3.73
N GLY A 222 20.98 2.37 3.05
CA GLY A 222 21.52 3.56 3.69
C GLY A 222 20.41 4.43 4.31
N LEU A 223 19.32 4.62 3.57
CA LEU A 223 18.14 5.36 4.04
C LEU A 223 17.46 4.68 5.24
N ILE A 224 17.18 3.37 5.18
CA ILE A 224 16.52 2.67 6.30
C ILE A 224 17.37 2.71 7.57
N LYS A 225 18.71 2.69 7.44
CA LYS A 225 19.63 2.83 8.58
C LYS A 225 19.45 4.18 9.27
N GLU A 226 19.29 5.27 8.52
CA GLU A 226 19.02 6.60 9.11
C GLU A 226 17.62 6.69 9.72
N ILE A 227 16.60 6.09 9.10
CA ILE A 227 15.26 5.98 9.71
C ILE A 227 15.34 5.23 11.05
N GLN A 228 16.02 4.08 11.07
CA GLN A 228 16.21 3.28 12.28
C GLN A 228 17.06 3.97 13.35
N ARG A 229 17.96 4.87 12.96
CA ARG A 229 18.69 5.75 13.88
C ARG A 229 17.70 6.65 14.62
N LEU A 230 16.84 7.35 13.89
CA LEU A 230 15.82 8.23 14.46
C LEU A 230 14.82 7.45 15.33
N GLN A 231 14.35 6.28 14.87
CA GLN A 231 13.50 5.41 15.68
C GLN A 231 14.15 5.03 17.01
N ARG A 232 15.45 4.73 17.03
CA ARG A 232 16.18 4.41 18.27
C ARG A 232 16.22 5.62 19.20
N ASP A 233 16.46 6.82 18.68
CA ASP A 233 16.49 8.06 19.47
C ASP A 233 15.13 8.32 20.14
N MET A 234 14.03 7.84 19.52
CA MET A 234 12.66 7.92 20.02
C MET A 234 12.17 6.64 20.73
N VAL A 235 13.03 5.65 20.98
CA VAL A 235 12.67 4.36 21.61
C VAL A 235 11.58 3.58 20.85
N ILE A 236 11.48 3.76 19.53
CA ILE A 236 10.55 3.04 18.66
C ILE A 236 11.16 1.67 18.28
N PRO A 237 10.40 0.56 18.35
CA PRO A 237 10.85 -0.74 17.88
C PRO A 237 11.23 -0.73 16.39
N ARG A 238 12.35 -1.38 16.06
CA ARG A 238 12.92 -1.44 14.72
C ARG A 238 12.73 -2.83 14.12
N THR A 239 12.55 -2.91 12.81
CA THR A 239 12.50 -4.19 12.07
C THR A 239 13.81 -4.44 11.31
N ASP A 240 14.33 -5.66 11.41
CA ASP A 240 15.48 -6.09 10.59
C ASP A 240 15.01 -6.45 9.17
N PHE A 241 15.62 -5.83 8.17
CA PHE A 241 15.35 -6.03 6.75
C PHE A 241 16.51 -6.72 6.00
N THR A 242 17.50 -7.27 6.71
CA THR A 242 18.66 -7.94 6.09
C THR A 242 18.25 -9.05 5.12
N SER A 243 17.14 -9.77 5.37
CA SER A 243 16.64 -10.81 4.47
C SER A 243 16.30 -10.31 3.06
N PHE A 244 16.04 -9.01 2.89
CA PHE A 244 15.75 -8.41 1.58
C PHE A 244 17.01 -8.22 0.72
N LYS A 245 18.22 -8.33 1.30
CA LYS A 245 19.49 -8.25 0.55
C LYS A 245 19.86 -9.53 -0.18
N ASN A 246 19.34 -10.67 0.26
CA ASN A 246 19.82 -11.99 -0.18
C ASN A 246 19.24 -12.43 -1.54
N GLN A 247 18.70 -11.51 -2.33
CA GLN A 247 18.16 -11.80 -3.65
C GLN A 247 19.29 -11.88 -4.68
N ARG A 248 19.28 -12.91 -5.52
CA ARG A 248 20.35 -13.18 -6.51
C ARG A 248 20.49 -12.07 -7.56
N THR A 249 19.37 -11.47 -7.93
CA THR A 249 19.30 -10.34 -8.87
C THR A 249 18.34 -9.32 -8.29
N ILE A 250 18.76 -8.06 -8.20
CA ILE A 250 17.91 -6.97 -7.75
C ILE A 250 17.24 -6.31 -8.94
N GLU A 251 15.91 -6.24 -8.89
CA GLU A 251 15.09 -5.57 -9.89
C GLU A 251 14.51 -4.26 -9.35
N PRO A 252 13.99 -3.36 -10.21
CA PRO A 252 13.30 -2.16 -9.75
C PRO A 252 12.12 -2.45 -8.81
N ALA A 253 11.47 -3.62 -8.95
CA ALA A 253 10.40 -4.06 -8.05
C ALA A 253 10.89 -4.28 -6.61
N ASP A 254 12.13 -4.75 -6.43
CA ASP A 254 12.73 -4.95 -5.11
C ASP A 254 13.07 -3.61 -4.46
N VAL A 255 13.65 -2.68 -5.24
CA VAL A 255 13.88 -1.30 -4.78
C VAL A 255 12.56 -0.64 -4.40
N PHE A 256 11.50 -0.81 -5.20
CA PHE A 256 10.16 -0.31 -4.89
C PHE A 256 9.64 -0.86 -3.56
N ASN A 257 9.75 -2.18 -3.34
CA ASN A 257 9.36 -2.81 -2.09
C ASN A 257 10.10 -2.19 -0.89
N MET A 258 11.43 -2.01 -1.01
CA MET A 258 12.25 -1.50 0.08
C MET A 258 11.99 -0.01 0.36
N VAL A 259 11.75 0.81 -0.68
CA VAL A 259 11.29 2.20 -0.50
C VAL A 259 9.93 2.23 0.22
N GLY A 260 9.04 1.30 -0.09
CA GLY A 260 7.81 1.09 0.68
C GLY A 260 8.08 0.79 2.16
N MET A 261 9.07 -0.06 2.47
CA MET A 261 9.43 -0.34 3.87
C MET A 261 9.90 0.94 4.58
N CYS A 262 10.65 1.81 3.90
CA CYS A 262 11.00 3.13 4.43
C CYS A 262 9.76 3.99 4.76
N LEU A 263 8.74 4.01 3.89
CA LEU A 263 7.48 4.72 4.18
C LEU A 263 6.76 4.18 5.42
N ALA A 264 6.67 2.85 5.53
CA ALA A 264 6.03 2.19 6.68
C ALA A 264 6.75 2.53 8.00
N GLU A 265 8.09 2.54 7.99
CA GLU A 265 8.90 2.90 9.15
C GLU A 265 8.87 4.41 9.47
N LEU A 266 8.73 5.29 8.47
CA LEU A 266 8.54 6.73 8.69
C LEU A 266 7.18 7.05 9.33
N GLN A 267 6.13 6.24 9.10
CA GLN A 267 4.84 6.46 9.76
C GLN A 267 4.95 6.36 11.29
N THR A 268 5.81 5.50 11.83
CA THR A 268 5.95 5.36 13.28
C THR A 268 6.65 6.57 13.89
N ILE A 269 7.64 7.14 13.19
CA ILE A 269 8.29 8.41 13.57
C ILE A 269 7.28 9.56 13.54
N LYS A 270 6.52 9.72 12.45
CA LYS A 270 5.47 10.75 12.36
C LYS A 270 4.46 10.63 13.50
N ALA A 271 3.99 9.42 13.78
CA ALA A 271 3.06 9.19 14.88
C ALA A 271 3.65 9.54 16.25
N ALA A 272 4.93 9.28 16.47
CA ALA A 272 5.62 9.61 17.72
C ALA A 272 5.97 11.10 17.88
N LEU A 273 5.86 11.89 16.80
CA LEU A 273 5.96 13.36 16.79
C LEU A 273 4.59 14.05 16.77
N ASP A 274 3.52 13.33 17.10
CA ASP A 274 2.14 13.82 17.05
C ASP A 274 1.68 14.33 15.66
N LEU A 275 2.36 13.90 14.59
CA LEU A 275 2.03 14.23 13.19
C LEU A 275 0.95 13.28 12.61
N SER A 276 -0.01 12.86 13.41
CA SER A 276 -1.06 11.90 13.02
C SER A 276 -2.01 12.41 11.94
N THR A 277 -2.08 13.73 11.73
CA THR A 277 -2.83 14.36 10.63
C THR A 277 -2.04 14.46 9.33
N GLU A 278 -0.71 14.29 9.37
CA GLU A 278 0.17 14.42 8.21
C GLU A 278 0.26 13.10 7.44
N VAL A 279 -0.82 12.81 6.73
CA VAL A 279 -0.97 11.63 5.88
C VAL A 279 0.01 11.69 4.71
N THR A 280 0.73 10.60 4.46
CA THR A 280 1.64 10.50 3.32
C THR A 280 0.86 10.74 2.01
N PRO A 281 1.31 11.67 1.15
CA PRO A 281 0.60 11.98 -0.08
C PRO A 281 0.56 10.77 -1.04
N GLN A 282 -0.39 10.78 -1.95
CA GLN A 282 -0.46 9.78 -3.02
C GLN A 282 0.72 9.93 -3.98
N ALA A 283 1.16 8.81 -4.56
CA ALA A 283 2.20 8.81 -5.58
C ALA A 283 1.76 9.65 -6.80
N LYS A 284 2.54 10.67 -7.16
CA LYS A 284 2.38 11.38 -8.44
C LYS A 284 2.93 10.52 -9.58
N PHE A 285 2.37 10.69 -10.77
CA PHE A 285 2.89 10.00 -11.96
C PHE A 285 4.15 10.70 -12.48
N TYR A 286 5.18 9.91 -12.79
CA TYR A 286 6.41 10.38 -13.42
C TYR A 286 6.72 9.52 -14.65
N THR A 287 7.38 10.11 -15.64
CA THR A 287 7.84 9.41 -16.85
C THR A 287 9.33 9.59 -17.05
N ASN A 288 9.92 8.72 -17.88
CA ASN A 288 11.30 8.82 -18.36
C ASN A 288 12.38 8.88 -17.26
N LYS A 289 12.06 8.40 -16.05
CA LYS A 289 13.05 8.26 -14.98
C LYS A 289 13.91 7.02 -15.21
N LYS A 290 15.17 7.13 -14.82
CA LYS A 290 16.19 6.08 -14.87
C LYS A 290 16.57 5.66 -13.43
N PRO A 291 17.22 4.50 -13.24
CA PRO A 291 17.75 4.12 -11.92
C PRO A 291 18.64 5.19 -11.28
N ALA A 292 19.41 5.93 -12.08
CA ALA A 292 20.22 7.05 -11.62
C ALA A 292 19.40 8.17 -10.93
N ASP A 293 18.18 8.46 -11.41
CA ASP A 293 17.28 9.44 -10.78
C ASP A 293 16.80 8.95 -9.41
N VAL A 294 16.45 7.66 -9.33
CA VAL A 294 16.01 7.01 -8.09
C VAL A 294 17.12 7.04 -7.06
N HIS A 295 18.32 6.57 -7.43
CA HIS A 295 19.48 6.54 -6.56
C HIS A 295 19.88 7.94 -6.06
N GLN A 296 19.90 8.94 -6.96
CA GLN A 296 20.18 10.34 -6.59
C GLN A 296 19.17 10.86 -5.56
N LEU A 297 17.87 10.63 -5.79
CA LEU A 297 16.80 11.06 -4.89
C LEU A 297 16.92 10.38 -3.53
N ILE A 298 17.11 9.06 -3.48
CA ILE A 298 17.25 8.32 -2.21
C ILE A 298 18.44 8.85 -1.41
N ARG A 299 19.60 9.06 -2.04
CA ARG A 299 20.76 9.66 -1.38
C ARG A 299 20.49 11.08 -0.86
N TRP A 300 19.70 11.87 -1.58
CA TRP A 300 19.30 13.19 -1.12
C TRP A 300 18.39 13.12 0.11
N ILE A 301 17.40 12.22 0.10
CA ILE A 301 16.52 11.97 1.25
C ILE A 301 17.35 11.53 2.47
N THR A 302 18.34 10.64 2.28
CA THR A 302 19.24 10.22 3.36
C THR A 302 19.99 11.42 3.96
N ARG A 303 20.56 12.31 3.12
CA ARG A 303 21.23 13.53 3.60
C ARG A 303 20.30 14.46 4.37
N LYS A 304 19.04 14.57 3.94
CA LYS A 304 18.01 15.35 4.65
C LYS A 304 17.75 14.80 6.04
N LEU A 305 17.53 13.49 6.17
CA LEU A 305 17.34 12.85 7.49
C LEU A 305 18.56 12.98 8.39
N GLN A 306 19.77 13.00 7.83
CA GLN A 306 21.01 13.20 8.60
C GLN A 306 21.12 14.61 9.23
N GLN A 307 20.34 15.59 8.78
CA GLN A 307 20.26 16.89 9.46
C GLN A 307 19.54 16.81 10.81
N ILE A 308 18.68 15.81 11.02
CA ILE A 308 17.99 15.56 12.28
C ILE A 308 18.97 14.83 13.22
N GLN A 309 19.86 15.56 13.88
CA GLN A 309 20.90 14.96 14.73
C GLN A 309 20.32 14.16 15.89
N THR A 310 19.32 14.71 16.57
CA THR A 310 18.57 14.07 17.65
C THR A 310 17.11 14.50 17.57
N VAL A 311 16.19 13.56 17.76
CA VAL A 311 14.78 13.87 18.00
C VAL A 311 14.63 14.00 19.52
N ARG A 312 14.52 15.23 20.02
CA ARG A 312 14.30 15.52 21.45
C ARG A 312 12.87 15.94 21.67
#